data_AF-A0A9W9KK39-F1
#
_entry.id   AF-A0A9W9KK39-F1
#
_cell.length_a   1.000
_cell.length_b   1.000
_cell.length_c   1.000
_cell.angle_alpha   90.00
_cell.angle_beta   90.00
_cell.angle_gamma   90.00
#
_symmetry.space_group_name_H-M   'P 1'
#
loop_
_entity.id
_entity.type
_entity.pdbx_description
1 polymer ?
#
loop_
_entity_poly.entity_id
_entity_poly.type
_entity_poly.pdbx_seq_one_letter_code
_entity_poly.pdbx_strand_id
1 'polypeptide(L)'
;MSAEGLPEIESVQNSEEINAIYFEWTPELVRLATSRCQIHPFWGPLTPAQEWPYYIYPSHVAFPDPADTHECLKWVGLSDEKIIQVESRFNEIYPDFQGPSCGYEEKFSSRGVNSVILPVLEKMVQEHYSMLDHLTSECEYTHEGYIKNGIQQGLSPEFAVFCGMHKDDPRCVDDPSLFEKDWFDTSVPEIITYFTTSFWHLLREFLTCKLINEGKAWSGDHGQWLIHEGENLIESKARVAGLDLKQLCERAFKEEKERGNRETRERDRQIDLEVAEAGG
;
A
#
# COMPACT_ATOMS: atom_id res chain seq x y z
N MET A 1 28.85 -37.20 -40.94
CA MET A 1 27.94 -36.10 -41.28
C MET A 1 26.67 -36.34 -40.50
N SER A 2 26.60 -35.64 -39.36
CA SER A 2 25.51 -35.68 -38.40
C SER A 2 24.43 -34.69 -38.85
N ALA A 3 23.18 -35.11 -38.81
CA ALA A 3 22.05 -34.21 -38.66
C ALA A 3 21.32 -34.70 -37.41
N GLU A 4 21.69 -34.10 -36.28
CA GLU A 4 21.03 -34.26 -34.99
C GLU A 4 19.61 -33.71 -35.12
N GLY A 5 18.62 -34.57 -34.91
CA GLY A 5 17.24 -34.14 -34.73
C GLY A 5 17.13 -33.53 -33.34
N LEU A 6 16.90 -32.22 -33.30
CA LEU A 6 16.58 -31.45 -32.10
C LEU A 6 15.38 -32.09 -31.37
N PRO A 7 15.39 -32.18 -30.03
CA PRO A 7 14.19 -32.53 -29.28
C PRO A 7 13.19 -31.38 -29.41
N GLU A 8 11.94 -31.72 -29.74
CA GLU A 8 10.80 -30.82 -29.62
C GLU A 8 10.74 -30.30 -28.18
N ILE A 9 10.91 -28.99 -28.03
CA ILE A 9 10.64 -28.29 -26.78
C ILE A 9 9.12 -28.34 -26.64
N GLU A 10 8.63 -29.25 -25.80
CA GLU A 10 7.26 -29.19 -25.30
C GLU A 10 7.06 -27.79 -24.70
N SER A 11 6.22 -27.01 -25.38
CA SER A 11 5.75 -25.72 -24.89
C SER A 11 5.10 -25.93 -23.54
N VAL A 12 5.75 -25.44 -22.48
CA VAL A 12 5.14 -25.30 -21.17
C VAL A 12 3.93 -24.37 -21.35
N GLN A 13 2.75 -24.97 -21.43
CA GLN A 13 1.49 -24.25 -21.45
C GLN A 13 1.35 -23.53 -20.11
N ASN A 14 1.60 -22.21 -20.11
CA ASN A 14 1.09 -21.30 -19.11
C ASN A 14 -0.43 -21.25 -19.24
N SER A 15 -1.11 -22.19 -18.59
CA SER A 15 -2.53 -22.06 -18.25
C SER A 15 -2.72 -22.66 -16.87
N GLU A 16 -2.34 -21.89 -15.84
CA GLU A 16 -2.97 -22.08 -14.54
C GLU A 16 -4.46 -21.82 -14.74
N GLU A 17 -5.25 -22.89 -14.81
CA GLU A 17 -6.69 -22.81 -14.62
C GLU A 17 -6.92 -22.13 -13.27
N ILE A 18 -7.27 -20.85 -13.32
CA ILE A 18 -7.84 -20.14 -12.18
C ILE A 18 -9.13 -20.88 -11.88
N ASN A 19 -9.07 -21.81 -10.92
CA ASN A 19 -10.24 -22.48 -10.39
C ASN A 19 -11.28 -21.39 -10.14
N ALA A 20 -12.45 -21.53 -10.78
CA ALA A 20 -13.53 -20.56 -10.64
C ALA A 20 -13.74 -20.27 -9.15
N ILE A 21 -13.39 -19.05 -8.73
CA ILE A 21 -13.52 -18.64 -7.35
C ILE A 21 -15.03 -18.49 -7.12
N TYR A 22 -15.65 -19.53 -6.58
CA TYR A 22 -17.04 -19.49 -6.18
C TYR A 22 -17.14 -18.61 -4.94
N PHE A 23 -17.61 -17.39 -5.14
CA PHE A 23 -17.80 -16.42 -4.08
C PHE A 23 -19.26 -16.39 -3.64
N GLU A 24 -19.52 -16.57 -2.34
CA GLU A 24 -20.85 -16.41 -1.76
C GLU A 24 -21.01 -14.99 -1.23
N TRP A 25 -22.04 -14.28 -1.70
CA TRP A 25 -22.38 -12.96 -1.20
C TRP A 25 -22.97 -13.03 0.20
N THR A 26 -22.13 -12.83 1.22
CA THR A 26 -22.61 -12.62 2.58
C THR A 26 -23.05 -11.16 2.79
N PRO A 27 -24.01 -10.89 3.68
CA PRO A 27 -24.39 -9.52 4.07
C PRO A 27 -23.20 -8.64 4.48
N GLU A 28 -22.17 -9.23 5.09
CA GLU A 28 -20.95 -8.54 5.50
C GLU A 28 -20.15 -8.05 4.29
N LEU A 29 -19.98 -8.91 3.29
CA LEU A 29 -19.28 -8.59 2.03
C LEU A 29 -20.06 -7.57 1.20
N VAL A 30 -21.40 -7.68 1.21
CA VAL A 30 -22.29 -6.67 0.62
C VAL A 30 -22.03 -5.29 1.25
N ARG A 31 -22.04 -5.22 2.58
CA ARG A 31 -21.85 -3.97 3.33
C ARG A 31 -20.48 -3.36 3.08
N LEU A 32 -19.44 -4.19 2.93
CA LEU A 32 -18.08 -3.75 2.64
C LEU A 32 -17.99 -3.11 1.24
N ALA A 33 -18.50 -3.81 0.21
CA ALA A 33 -18.48 -3.33 -1.18
C ALA A 33 -19.15 -1.96 -1.34
N THR A 34 -20.34 -1.74 -0.77
CA THR A 34 -21.13 -0.51 -0.95
C THR A 34 -20.69 0.67 -0.09
N SER A 35 -19.58 0.55 0.65
CA SER A 35 -19.20 1.53 1.68
C SER A 35 -18.40 2.73 1.18
N ARG A 36 -17.98 2.80 -0.09
CA ARG A 36 -17.09 3.87 -0.62
C ARG A 36 -15.85 4.12 0.26
N CYS A 37 -15.15 3.05 0.65
CA CYS A 37 -14.02 3.11 1.58
C CYS A 37 -14.37 3.61 3.00
N GLN A 38 -15.65 3.80 3.35
CA GLN A 38 -16.07 4.16 4.72
C GLN A 38 -16.07 2.96 5.67
N ILE A 39 -15.84 1.74 5.19
CA ILE A 39 -15.70 0.55 6.02
C ILE A 39 -14.45 -0.18 5.54
N HIS A 40 -13.50 -0.41 6.45
CA HIS A 40 -12.31 -1.22 6.18
C HIS A 40 -12.58 -2.67 6.58
N PRO A 41 -12.17 -3.68 5.82
CA PRO A 41 -12.52 -5.08 6.12
C PRO A 41 -11.98 -5.57 7.47
N PHE A 42 -10.82 -5.07 7.91
CA PHE A 42 -10.29 -5.38 9.25
C PHE A 42 -10.74 -4.41 10.36
N TRP A 43 -11.15 -3.18 10.03
CA TRP A 43 -11.38 -2.12 11.04
C TRP A 43 -12.85 -1.74 11.21
N GLY A 44 -13.72 -2.14 10.28
CA GLY A 44 -15.11 -1.71 10.29
C GLY A 44 -15.25 -0.24 9.89
N PRO A 45 -16.29 0.47 10.35
CA PRO A 45 -16.59 1.83 9.91
C PRO A 45 -15.48 2.82 10.26
N LEU A 46 -15.02 3.60 9.29
CA LEU A 46 -14.08 4.68 9.50
C LEU A 46 -14.84 5.90 10.03
N THR A 47 -14.45 6.40 11.20
CA THR A 47 -15.01 7.66 11.73
C THR A 47 -13.95 8.76 11.60
N PRO A 48 -14.12 9.74 10.70
CA PRO A 48 -13.22 10.88 10.65
C PRO A 48 -13.34 11.69 11.95
N ALA A 49 -12.22 11.92 12.62
CA ALA A 49 -12.15 12.79 13.79
C ALA A 49 -12.03 14.26 13.36
N GLN A 50 -12.70 15.16 14.08
CA GLN A 50 -12.62 16.61 13.82
C GLN A 50 -11.30 17.24 14.31
N GLU A 51 -10.53 16.52 15.13
CA GLU A 51 -9.27 16.97 15.70
C GLU A 51 -8.15 15.99 15.38
N TRP A 52 -6.91 16.49 15.36
CA TRP A 52 -5.73 15.65 15.18
C TRP A 52 -5.52 14.75 16.41
N PRO A 53 -5.22 13.45 16.25
CA PRO A 53 -5.05 12.76 14.98
C PRO A 53 -6.39 12.45 14.29
N TYR A 54 -6.44 12.63 12.96
CA TYR A 54 -7.65 12.63 12.13
C TYR A 54 -8.53 11.36 12.20
N TYR A 55 -8.13 10.33 12.93
CA TYR A 55 -8.97 9.17 13.20
C TYR A 55 -8.85 8.73 14.66
N ILE A 56 -9.98 8.72 15.36
CA ILE A 56 -10.10 8.06 16.68
C ILE A 56 -10.39 6.59 16.39
N TYR A 57 -9.41 5.73 16.63
CA TYR A 57 -9.62 4.30 16.49
C TYR A 57 -10.16 3.70 17.80
N PRO A 58 -11.04 2.70 17.74
CA PRO A 58 -11.51 2.00 18.93
C PRO A 58 -10.36 1.27 19.62
N SER A 59 -10.26 1.41 20.94
CA SER A 59 -9.18 0.82 21.76
C SER A 59 -9.07 -0.71 21.71
N HIS A 60 -10.05 -1.40 21.12
CA HIS A 60 -10.07 -2.85 20.97
C HIS A 60 -9.50 -3.34 19.62
N VAL A 61 -9.13 -2.44 18.71
CA VAL A 61 -8.54 -2.79 17.41
C VAL A 61 -7.05 -2.96 17.59
N ALA A 62 -6.55 -4.17 17.33
CA ALA A 62 -5.12 -4.46 17.32
C ALA A 62 -4.56 -4.09 15.95
N PHE A 63 -3.84 -2.96 15.88
CA PHE A 63 -3.08 -2.60 14.69
C PHE A 63 -1.82 -3.44 14.55
N PRO A 64 -1.40 -3.72 13.29
CA PRO A 64 -0.20 -4.50 13.03
C PRO A 64 1.01 -3.79 13.63
N ASP A 65 2.05 -4.57 13.92
CA ASP A 65 3.33 -4.00 14.28
C ASP A 65 3.94 -3.32 13.04
N PRO A 66 4.33 -2.03 13.10
CA PRO A 66 5.08 -1.39 12.01
C PRO A 66 6.32 -2.17 11.54
N ALA A 67 6.91 -3.00 12.40
CA ALA A 67 8.04 -3.87 12.06
C ALA A 67 7.61 -5.15 11.32
N ASP A 68 6.34 -5.55 11.42
CA ASP A 68 5.76 -6.66 10.66
C ASP A 68 5.20 -6.15 9.33
N THR A 69 6.09 -5.99 8.36
CA THR A 69 5.74 -5.48 7.03
C THR A 69 4.74 -6.41 6.32
N HIS A 70 4.81 -7.72 6.55
CA HIS A 70 3.89 -8.68 5.94
C HIS A 70 2.47 -8.46 6.47
N GLU A 71 2.30 -8.36 7.79
CA GLU A 71 1.01 -8.06 8.38
C GLU A 71 0.49 -6.71 7.87
N CYS A 72 1.34 -5.68 7.81
CA CYS A 72 0.96 -4.38 7.28
C CYS A 72 0.49 -4.42 5.80
N LEU A 73 1.14 -5.22 4.94
CA LEU A 73 0.72 -5.36 3.54
C LEU A 73 -0.61 -6.11 3.40
N LYS A 74 -0.90 -7.09 4.26
CA LYS A 74 -2.24 -7.70 4.34
C LYS A 74 -3.30 -6.66 4.68
N TRP A 75 -2.97 -5.74 5.59
CA TRP A 75 -3.85 -4.63 5.95
C TRP A 75 -4.09 -3.65 4.80
N VAL A 76 -3.14 -3.50 3.87
CA VAL A 76 -3.33 -2.71 2.62
C VAL A 76 -4.14 -3.49 1.58
N GLY A 77 -4.34 -4.79 1.78
CA GLY A 77 -5.25 -5.63 1.01
C GLY A 77 -4.61 -6.72 0.17
N LEU A 78 -3.29 -6.89 0.27
CA LEU A 78 -2.54 -7.84 -0.54
C LEU A 78 -2.74 -9.28 -0.05
N SER A 79 -2.76 -10.23 -0.99
CA SER A 79 -2.72 -11.67 -0.68
C SER A 79 -1.31 -12.09 -0.22
N ASP A 80 -1.21 -13.23 0.47
CA ASP A 80 0.07 -13.82 0.87
C ASP A 80 1.01 -14.04 -0.32
N GLU A 81 0.47 -14.56 -1.41
CA GLU A 81 1.21 -14.80 -2.65
C GLU A 81 1.74 -13.50 -3.24
N LYS A 82 0.92 -12.44 -3.28
CA LYS A 82 1.35 -11.14 -3.81
C LYS A 82 2.40 -10.49 -2.92
N ILE A 83 2.31 -10.63 -1.60
CA ILE A 83 3.30 -10.11 -0.66
C ILE A 83 4.67 -10.74 -0.94
N ILE A 84 4.73 -12.05 -1.15
CA ILE A 84 5.98 -12.76 -1.49
C ILE A 84 6.56 -12.26 -2.81
N GLN A 85 5.72 -12.04 -3.83
CA GLN A 85 6.17 -11.49 -5.12
C GLN A 85 6.73 -10.06 -4.97
N VAL A 86 6.02 -9.20 -4.24
CA VAL A 86 6.44 -7.82 -3.95
C VAL A 86 7.75 -7.82 -3.16
N GLU A 87 7.91 -8.71 -2.19
CA GLU A 87 9.16 -8.85 -1.42
C GLU A 87 10.33 -9.31 -2.29
N SER A 88 10.12 -10.29 -3.18
CA SER A 88 11.16 -10.70 -4.14
C SER A 88 11.59 -9.52 -4.99
N ARG A 89 10.62 -8.79 -5.57
CA ARG A 89 10.88 -7.63 -6.43
C ARG A 89 11.58 -6.50 -5.68
N PHE A 90 11.14 -6.21 -4.45
CA PHE A 90 11.77 -5.24 -3.58
C PHE A 90 13.25 -5.60 -3.32
N ASN A 91 13.55 -6.86 -3.01
CA ASN A 91 14.92 -7.31 -2.74
C ASN A 91 15.82 -7.25 -4.00
N GLU A 92 15.25 -7.44 -5.19
CA GLU A 92 15.96 -7.30 -6.47
C GLU A 92 16.30 -5.83 -6.78
N ILE A 93 15.37 -4.90 -6.55
CA ILE A 93 15.56 -3.48 -6.84
C ILE A 93 16.44 -2.82 -5.77
N TYR A 94 16.26 -3.22 -4.50
CA TYR A 94 16.90 -2.62 -3.33
C TYR A 94 17.74 -3.62 -2.49
N PRO A 95 18.72 -4.34 -3.08
CA PRO A 95 19.51 -5.37 -2.39
C PRO A 95 20.34 -4.83 -1.21
N ASP A 96 20.67 -3.54 -1.24
CA ASP A 96 21.46 -2.86 -0.22
C ASP A 96 20.61 -2.06 0.77
N PHE A 97 19.28 -2.15 0.69
CA PHE A 97 18.40 -1.36 1.54
C PHE A 97 18.49 -1.81 2.99
N GLN A 98 18.79 -0.85 3.87
CA GLN A 98 18.85 -1.05 5.31
C GLN A 98 17.77 -0.18 5.94
N GLY A 99 16.62 -0.80 6.21
CA GLY A 99 15.52 -0.14 6.92
C GLY A 99 15.76 -0.06 8.43
N PRO A 100 15.03 0.82 9.14
CA PRO A 100 15.02 0.82 10.59
C PRO A 100 14.46 -0.51 11.11
N SER A 101 15.10 -1.10 12.12
CA SER A 101 14.67 -2.38 12.69
C SER A 101 13.28 -2.32 13.35
N CYS A 102 12.85 -1.13 13.78
CA CYS A 102 11.52 -0.87 14.30
C CYS A 102 10.46 -0.63 13.22
N GLY A 103 10.84 -0.59 11.94
CA GLY A 103 9.92 -0.40 10.81
C GLY A 103 9.56 1.06 10.50
N TYR A 104 9.98 2.02 11.34
CA TYR A 104 9.68 3.45 11.18
C TYR A 104 10.86 4.37 11.51
N GLU A 105 10.87 5.57 10.93
CA GLU A 105 11.89 6.60 11.19
C GLU A 105 11.31 8.03 11.04
N GLU A 106 12.10 9.04 11.43
CA GLU A 106 11.76 10.46 11.22
C GLU A 106 12.15 10.90 9.80
N LYS A 107 11.25 11.62 9.13
CA LYS A 107 11.52 12.27 7.84
C LYS A 107 11.32 13.78 7.97
N PHE A 108 12.36 14.52 7.62
CA PHE A 108 12.33 15.98 7.60
C PHE A 108 11.80 16.48 6.24
N SER A 109 10.72 17.26 6.26
CA SER A 109 10.20 17.93 5.07
C SER A 109 10.93 19.24 4.79
N SER A 110 11.09 19.58 3.52
CA SER A 110 11.54 20.90 3.06
C SER A 110 10.60 22.05 3.46
N ARG A 111 9.38 21.72 3.91
CA ARG A 111 8.42 22.66 4.53
C ARG A 111 8.64 22.83 6.04
N GLY A 112 9.63 22.15 6.61
CA GLY A 112 9.94 22.17 8.05
C GLY A 112 8.93 21.43 8.92
N VAL A 113 8.14 20.52 8.32
CA VAL A 113 7.20 19.64 9.02
C VAL A 113 7.81 18.25 9.08
N ASN A 114 8.12 17.77 10.28
CA ASN A 114 8.61 16.41 10.49
C ASN A 114 7.46 15.40 10.44
N SER A 115 7.71 14.23 9.87
CA SER A 115 6.73 13.13 9.83
C SER A 115 7.38 11.83 10.25
N VAL A 116 6.61 10.95 10.88
CA VAL A 116 7.00 9.55 11.01
C VAL A 116 6.68 8.85 9.70
N ILE A 117 7.66 8.13 9.15
CA ILE A 117 7.51 7.34 7.93
C ILE A 117 7.76 5.86 8.20
N LEU A 118 7.26 5.00 7.31
CA LEU A 118 7.47 3.56 7.36
C LEU A 118 8.23 3.13 6.10
N PRO A 119 9.55 3.31 6.04
CA PRO A 119 10.28 3.35 4.77
C PRO A 119 10.31 2.01 4.02
N VAL A 120 10.36 0.87 4.74
CA VAL A 120 10.27 -0.47 4.13
C VAL A 120 8.88 -0.65 3.51
N LEU A 121 7.84 -0.43 4.30
CA LEU A 121 6.45 -0.60 3.90
C LEU A 121 6.06 0.35 2.76
N GLU A 122 6.47 1.62 2.82
CA GLU A 122 6.27 2.61 1.75
C GLU A 122 6.84 2.15 0.41
N LYS A 123 8.06 1.62 0.42
CA LYS A 123 8.69 1.08 -0.79
C LYS A 123 7.99 -0.19 -1.27
N MET A 124 7.63 -1.13 -0.39
CA MET A 124 6.91 -2.34 -0.81
C MET A 124 5.53 -2.03 -1.40
N VAL A 125 4.80 -1.05 -0.85
CA VAL A 125 3.54 -0.55 -1.45
C VAL A 125 3.80 0.08 -2.82
N GLN A 126 4.87 0.85 -2.99
CA GLN A 126 5.26 1.39 -4.29
C GLN A 126 5.60 0.29 -5.31
N GLU A 127 6.33 -0.74 -4.89
CA GLU A 127 6.65 -1.88 -5.76
C GLU A 127 5.39 -2.63 -6.19
N HIS A 128 4.43 -2.83 -5.27
CA HIS A 128 3.14 -3.38 -5.62
C HIS A 128 2.46 -2.59 -6.76
N TYR A 129 2.50 -1.26 -6.72
CA TYR A 129 1.90 -0.43 -7.77
C TYR A 129 2.62 -0.55 -9.11
N SER A 130 3.95 -0.66 -9.11
CA SER A 130 4.69 -0.88 -10.36
C SER A 130 4.45 -2.26 -10.98
N MET A 131 4.06 -3.24 -10.16
CA MET A 131 3.75 -4.60 -10.59
C MET A 131 2.30 -4.76 -11.06
N LEU A 132 1.48 -3.70 -11.06
CA LEU A 132 0.12 -3.79 -11.58
C LEU A 132 0.17 -3.82 -13.10
N ASP A 133 -0.50 -4.83 -13.68
CA ASP A 133 -0.61 -4.91 -15.12
C ASP A 133 -1.66 -3.92 -15.63
N HIS A 134 -1.18 -2.78 -16.13
CA HIS A 134 -1.99 -1.73 -16.75
C HIS A 134 -2.37 -2.03 -18.22
N LEU A 135 -1.87 -3.13 -18.80
CA LEU A 135 -1.94 -3.42 -20.23
C LEU A 135 -2.96 -4.52 -20.59
N THR A 136 -3.55 -5.23 -19.63
CA THR A 136 -4.56 -6.27 -19.94
C THR A 136 -5.94 -5.69 -20.23
N SER A 137 -6.23 -5.66 -21.53
CA SER A 137 -7.46 -5.21 -22.17
C SER A 137 -8.58 -6.27 -22.25
N GLU A 138 -8.48 -7.38 -21.51
CA GLU A 138 -9.50 -8.44 -21.44
C GLU A 138 -10.01 -8.66 -20.01
N CYS A 139 -10.47 -7.60 -19.34
CA CYS A 139 -11.32 -7.78 -18.17
C CYS A 139 -12.77 -7.96 -18.60
N GLU A 140 -13.44 -8.98 -18.08
CA GLU A 140 -14.90 -9.08 -18.19
C GLU A 140 -15.51 -7.85 -17.49
N TYR A 141 -16.22 -7.01 -18.23
CA TYR A 141 -16.85 -5.79 -17.71
C TYR A 141 -18.14 -6.13 -16.96
N THR A 142 -17.99 -6.86 -15.86
CA THR A 142 -19.03 -7.30 -14.94
C THR A 142 -18.50 -7.23 -13.52
N HIS A 143 -19.40 -7.14 -12.53
CA HIS A 143 -19.04 -7.13 -11.12
C HIS A 143 -18.09 -8.29 -10.73
N GLU A 144 -18.41 -9.50 -11.20
CA GLU A 144 -17.61 -10.70 -10.97
C GLU A 144 -16.25 -10.64 -11.68
N GLY A 145 -16.20 -10.08 -12.90
CA GLY A 145 -14.97 -9.86 -13.64
C GLY A 145 -13.99 -8.96 -12.92
N TYR A 146 -14.46 -7.85 -12.34
CA TYR A 146 -13.63 -6.93 -11.56
C TYR A 146 -13.03 -7.59 -10.31
N ILE A 147 -13.83 -8.38 -9.58
CA ILE A 147 -13.34 -9.12 -8.41
C ILE A 147 -12.29 -10.14 -8.80
N LYS A 148 -12.54 -10.95 -9.85
CA LYS A 148 -11.58 -11.95 -10.35
C LYS A 148 -10.27 -11.29 -10.77
N ASN A 149 -10.35 -10.17 -11.48
CA ASN A 149 -9.16 -9.43 -11.91
C ASN A 149 -8.42 -8.85 -10.69
N GLY A 150 -9.12 -8.29 -9.70
CA GLY A 150 -8.52 -7.85 -8.44
C GLY A 150 -7.72 -8.95 -7.74
N ILE A 151 -8.27 -10.16 -7.67
CA ILE A 151 -7.57 -11.32 -7.09
C ILE A 151 -6.37 -11.74 -7.95
N GLN A 152 -6.51 -11.78 -9.27
CA GLN A 152 -5.41 -12.07 -10.20
C GLN A 152 -4.25 -11.07 -10.06
N GLN A 153 -4.56 -9.79 -9.83
CA GLN A 153 -3.58 -8.72 -9.59
C GLN A 153 -2.97 -8.79 -8.17
N GLY A 154 -3.46 -9.68 -7.31
CA GLY A 154 -2.89 -10.03 -6.02
C GLY A 154 -3.57 -9.43 -4.81
N LEU A 155 -4.82 -8.96 -4.94
CA LEU A 155 -5.62 -8.61 -3.78
C LEU A 155 -6.16 -9.86 -3.08
N SER A 156 -6.26 -9.78 -1.76
CA SER A 156 -7.07 -10.72 -0.98
C SER A 156 -8.55 -10.66 -1.45
N PRO A 157 -9.30 -11.78 -1.37
CA PRO A 157 -10.69 -11.82 -1.82
C PRO A 157 -11.57 -10.73 -1.17
N GLU A 158 -11.35 -10.47 0.13
CA GLU A 158 -12.09 -9.46 0.89
C GLU A 158 -11.85 -8.04 0.34
N PHE A 159 -10.64 -7.74 -0.13
CA PHE A 159 -10.29 -6.45 -0.73
C PHE A 159 -10.66 -6.38 -2.21
N ALA A 160 -10.59 -7.48 -2.94
CA ALA A 160 -11.04 -7.53 -4.33
C ALA A 160 -12.53 -7.20 -4.47
N VAL A 161 -13.34 -7.57 -3.48
CA VAL A 161 -14.77 -7.20 -3.38
C VAL A 161 -14.98 -5.68 -3.32
N PHE A 162 -14.06 -4.93 -2.70
CA PHE A 162 -14.11 -3.45 -2.75
C PHE A 162 -13.87 -2.92 -4.15
N CYS A 163 -12.93 -3.51 -4.86
CA CYS A 163 -12.61 -3.14 -6.24
C CYS A 163 -13.74 -3.52 -7.24
N GLY A 164 -14.70 -4.34 -6.80
CA GLY A 164 -15.71 -4.96 -7.65
C GLY A 164 -16.90 -4.09 -8.05
N MET A 165 -17.15 -2.91 -7.46
CA MET A 165 -18.42 -2.20 -7.71
C MET A 165 -18.69 -1.94 -9.20
N HIS A 166 -19.77 -2.53 -9.73
CA HIS A 166 -20.15 -2.43 -11.14
C HIS A 166 -21.57 -1.90 -11.28
N LYS A 167 -21.87 -1.21 -12.40
CA LYS A 167 -23.16 -0.55 -12.63
C LYS A 167 -24.36 -1.51 -12.61
N ASP A 168 -24.11 -2.79 -12.91
CA ASP A 168 -25.12 -3.84 -12.95
C ASP A 168 -25.28 -4.56 -11.59
N ASP A 169 -24.58 -4.10 -10.54
CA ASP A 169 -24.83 -4.57 -9.18
C ASP A 169 -26.25 -4.14 -8.77
N PRO A 170 -27.15 -5.10 -8.47
CA PRO A 170 -28.56 -4.80 -8.19
C PRO A 170 -28.76 -3.94 -6.94
N ARG A 171 -27.74 -3.76 -6.11
CA ARG A 171 -27.75 -2.93 -4.89
C ARG A 171 -27.30 -1.49 -5.16
N CYS A 172 -26.56 -1.24 -6.25
CA CYS A 172 -26.20 0.11 -6.69
C CYS A 172 -27.40 0.89 -7.26
N VAL A 173 -28.49 0.20 -7.60
CA VAL A 173 -29.74 0.79 -8.12
C VAL A 173 -30.43 1.71 -7.09
N ASP A 174 -30.22 1.48 -5.79
CA ASP A 174 -30.94 2.18 -4.72
C ASP A 174 -30.30 3.52 -4.28
N ASP A 175 -29.02 3.77 -4.59
CA ASP A 175 -28.37 5.07 -4.39
C ASP A 175 -27.70 5.54 -5.68
N PRO A 176 -28.39 6.39 -6.46
CA PRO A 176 -27.88 6.83 -7.75
C PRO A 176 -26.58 7.63 -7.71
N SER A 177 -26.22 8.19 -6.55
CA SER A 177 -24.95 8.88 -6.38
C SER A 177 -23.75 7.93 -6.37
N LEU A 178 -23.99 6.62 -6.22
CA LEU A 178 -22.96 5.60 -6.45
C LEU A 178 -22.62 5.47 -7.93
N PHE A 179 -23.47 5.95 -8.86
CA PHE A 179 -23.22 6.05 -10.32
C PHE A 179 -22.43 7.29 -10.74
N GLU A 180 -21.62 7.88 -9.86
CA GLU A 180 -20.68 8.91 -10.30
C GLU A 180 -19.84 8.34 -11.45
N LYS A 181 -19.98 8.99 -12.61
CA LYS A 181 -19.55 8.49 -13.92
C LYS A 181 -18.09 8.04 -13.94
N ASP A 182 -17.28 8.65 -13.08
CA ASP A 182 -15.84 8.43 -12.98
C ASP A 182 -15.48 7.06 -12.38
N TRP A 183 -16.33 6.43 -11.56
CA TRP A 183 -15.99 5.15 -10.90
C TRP A 183 -16.12 3.93 -11.82
N PHE A 184 -17.08 3.92 -12.74
CA PHE A 184 -17.32 2.77 -13.63
C PHE A 184 -16.56 2.83 -14.95
N ASP A 185 -16.06 4.01 -15.32
CA ASP A 185 -15.24 4.21 -16.51
C ASP A 185 -13.72 4.02 -16.22
N THR A 186 -13.36 3.62 -15.00
CA THR A 186 -11.98 3.41 -14.52
C THR A 186 -11.54 1.95 -14.69
N SER A 187 -10.27 1.73 -15.06
CA SER A 187 -9.70 0.39 -15.23
C SER A 187 -9.50 -0.33 -13.88
N VAL A 188 -9.52 -1.67 -13.86
CA VAL A 188 -9.27 -2.44 -12.62
C VAL A 188 -7.96 -2.03 -11.94
N PRO A 189 -6.82 -1.87 -12.63
CA PRO A 189 -5.57 -1.43 -12.00
C PRO A 189 -5.68 -0.04 -11.36
N GLU A 190 -6.39 0.90 -11.97
CA GLU A 190 -6.63 2.23 -11.39
C GLU A 190 -7.54 2.15 -10.16
N ILE A 191 -8.57 1.29 -10.19
CA ILE A 191 -9.44 1.04 -9.04
C ILE A 191 -8.62 0.43 -7.88
N ILE A 192 -7.82 -0.60 -8.17
CA ILE A 192 -6.93 -1.22 -7.18
C ILE A 192 -6.03 -0.14 -6.58
N THR A 193 -5.32 0.62 -7.43
CA THR A 193 -4.44 1.70 -6.99
C THR A 193 -5.16 2.70 -6.10
N TYR A 194 -6.39 3.11 -6.46
CA TYR A 194 -7.20 4.03 -5.67
C TYR A 194 -7.54 3.46 -4.29
N PHE A 195 -7.98 2.20 -4.21
CA PHE A 195 -8.32 1.52 -2.97
C PHE A 195 -7.10 1.30 -2.08
N THR A 196 -6.07 0.65 -2.61
CA THR A 196 -4.84 0.36 -1.87
C THR A 196 -4.13 1.64 -1.44
N THR A 197 -4.19 2.72 -2.24
CA THR A 197 -3.64 4.03 -1.83
C THR A 197 -4.41 4.62 -0.68
N SER A 198 -5.75 4.53 -0.72
CA SER A 198 -6.61 5.01 0.37
C SER A 198 -6.35 4.22 1.66
N PHE A 199 -6.30 2.90 1.59
CA PHE A 199 -6.02 2.03 2.73
C PHE A 199 -4.59 2.20 3.26
N TRP A 200 -3.62 2.37 2.37
CA TRP A 200 -2.25 2.69 2.75
C TRP A 200 -2.18 4.02 3.52
N HIS A 201 -2.83 5.07 3.01
CA HIS A 201 -2.84 6.37 3.67
C HIS A 201 -3.44 6.28 5.08
N LEU A 202 -4.56 5.58 5.22
CA LEU A 202 -5.23 5.33 6.49
C LEU A 202 -4.33 4.53 7.44
N LEU A 203 -3.78 3.41 6.99
CA LEU A 203 -2.90 2.56 7.80
C LEU A 203 -1.70 3.36 8.34
N ARG A 204 -1.06 4.17 7.49
CA ARG A 204 0.06 5.03 7.90
C ARG A 204 -0.32 5.98 9.04
N GLU A 205 -1.49 6.60 8.94
CA GLU A 205 -1.99 7.48 10.01
C GLU A 205 -2.27 6.68 11.29
N PHE A 206 -2.89 5.51 11.19
CA PHE A 206 -3.17 4.64 12.34
C PHE A 206 -1.91 4.15 13.04
N LEU A 207 -0.92 3.70 12.29
CA LEU A 207 0.36 3.27 12.85
C LEU A 207 1.06 4.43 13.56
N THR A 208 0.97 5.64 13.01
CA THR A 208 1.51 6.81 13.71
C THR A 208 0.75 7.12 15.01
N CYS A 209 -0.58 7.00 15.01
CA CYS A 209 -1.39 7.17 16.22
C CYS A 209 -1.09 6.10 17.28
N LYS A 210 -0.92 4.84 16.85
CA LYS A 210 -0.48 3.72 17.70
C LYS A 210 0.84 4.08 18.38
N LEU A 211 1.84 4.54 17.63
CA LEU A 211 3.14 4.95 18.20
C LEU A 211 3.01 6.07 19.23
N ILE A 212 2.13 7.05 18.99
CA ILE A 212 1.87 8.13 19.96
C ILE A 212 1.23 7.57 21.23
N ASN A 213 0.21 6.73 21.10
CA ASN A 213 -0.50 6.13 22.24
C ASN A 213 0.39 5.18 23.05
N GLU A 214 1.31 4.48 22.40
CA GLU A 214 2.31 3.62 23.03
C GLU A 214 3.48 4.41 23.66
N GLY A 215 3.49 5.75 23.54
CA GLY A 215 4.55 6.59 24.07
C GLY A 215 5.89 6.44 23.33
N LYS A 216 5.85 5.97 22.08
CA LYS A 216 7.00 5.84 21.17
C LYS A 216 7.16 7.05 20.25
N ALA A 217 6.13 7.89 20.15
CA ALA A 217 6.14 9.12 19.37
C ALA A 217 5.31 10.22 20.06
N TRP A 218 5.42 11.44 19.57
CA TRP A 218 4.57 12.56 19.96
C TRP A 218 4.35 13.52 18.79
N SER A 219 3.30 14.36 18.88
CA SER A 219 3.01 15.41 17.89
C SER A 219 3.14 16.79 18.52
N GLY A 220 3.62 17.77 17.73
CA GLY A 220 3.70 19.18 18.12
C GLY A 220 3.66 20.11 16.91
N ASP A 221 3.99 21.39 17.13
CA ASP A 221 3.81 22.48 16.14
C ASP A 221 4.59 22.27 14.83
N HIS A 222 5.67 21.50 14.87
CA HIS A 222 6.54 21.20 13.72
C HIS A 222 6.43 19.75 13.25
N GLY A 223 5.33 19.06 13.58
CA GLY A 223 5.01 17.73 13.07
C GLY A 223 5.11 16.62 14.10
N GLN A 224 5.42 15.40 13.65
CA GLN A 224 5.48 14.18 14.44
C GLN A 224 6.93 13.82 14.74
N TRP A 225 7.20 13.31 15.94
CA TRP A 225 8.55 13.08 16.45
C TRP A 225 8.63 11.74 17.15
N LEU A 226 9.73 11.02 16.97
CA LEU A 226 9.98 9.76 17.66
C LEU A 226 10.59 10.03 19.04
N ILE A 227 10.25 9.19 20.00
CA ILE A 227 10.94 9.09 21.29
C ILE A 227 11.99 8.00 21.12
N HIS A 228 13.27 8.40 21.16
CA HIS A 228 14.36 7.49 20.86
C HIS A 228 14.61 6.52 22.03
N GLU A 229 15.29 5.40 21.76
CA GLU A 229 15.63 4.45 22.82
C GLU A 229 16.45 5.14 23.93
N GLY A 230 16.04 4.95 25.18
CA GLY A 230 16.63 5.61 26.35
C GLY A 230 16.17 7.04 26.59
N GLU A 231 15.30 7.59 25.76
CA GLU A 231 14.72 8.93 25.88
C GLU A 231 13.31 8.86 26.50
N ASN A 232 12.97 9.82 27.35
CA ASN A 232 11.58 10.06 27.76
C ASN A 232 10.94 11.24 27.00
N LEU A 233 9.61 11.43 27.14
CA LEU A 233 8.89 12.49 26.42
C LEU A 233 9.47 13.90 26.66
N ILE A 234 9.94 14.20 27.87
CA ILE A 234 10.50 15.52 28.20
C ILE A 234 11.84 15.72 27.49
N GLU A 235 12.70 14.71 27.49
CA GLU A 235 13.99 14.71 26.80
C GLU A 235 13.80 14.83 25.27
N SER A 236 12.86 14.08 24.71
CA SER A 236 12.49 14.16 23.29
C SER A 236 12.02 15.56 22.89
N LYS A 237 11.14 16.16 23.70
CA LYS A 237 10.72 17.55 23.48
C LYS A 237 11.89 18.54 23.61
N ALA A 238 12.80 18.34 24.56
CA ALA A 238 13.96 19.22 24.74
C ALA A 238 14.94 19.14 23.57
N ARG A 239 15.16 17.94 23.01
CA ARG A 239 15.97 17.72 21.78
C ARG A 239 15.43 18.51 20.60
N VAL A 240 14.10 18.58 20.47
CA VAL A 240 13.41 19.26 19.36
C VAL A 240 13.23 20.75 19.62
N ALA A 241 13.06 21.19 20.87
CA ALA A 241 12.79 22.58 21.23
C ALA A 241 13.89 23.57 20.78
N GLY A 242 15.12 23.09 20.59
CA GLY A 242 16.23 23.89 20.07
C GLY A 242 16.35 23.94 18.54
N LEU A 243 15.54 23.14 17.81
CA LEU A 243 15.54 23.13 16.35
C LEU A 243 14.65 24.24 15.83
N ASP A 244 15.23 25.22 15.14
CA ASP A 244 14.44 26.20 14.41
C ASP A 244 14.00 25.66 13.04
N LEU A 245 12.97 26.30 12.46
CA LEU A 245 12.43 25.93 11.14
C LEU A 245 13.53 25.88 10.06
N LYS A 246 14.55 26.74 10.16
CA LYS A 246 15.64 26.81 9.18
C LYS A 246 16.53 25.58 9.27
N GLN A 247 16.88 25.12 10.47
CA GLN A 247 17.63 23.89 10.70
C GLN A 247 16.85 22.66 10.22
N LEU A 248 15.53 22.63 10.42
CA LEU A 248 14.68 21.56 9.88
C LEU A 248 14.71 21.52 8.35
N CYS A 249 14.56 22.68 7.70
CA CYS A 249 14.65 22.78 6.24
C CYS A 249 16.05 22.45 5.71
N GLU A 250 17.13 22.83 6.40
CA GLU A 250 18.51 22.50 6.01
C GLU A 250 18.78 21.00 6.08
N ARG A 251 18.30 20.32 7.13
CA ARG A 251 18.37 18.85 7.24
C ARG A 251 17.58 18.16 6.12
N ALA A 252 16.35 18.60 5.90
CA ALA A 252 15.51 18.10 4.81
C ALA A 252 16.20 18.25 3.45
N PHE A 253 16.82 19.41 3.18
CA PHE A 253 17.52 19.64 1.91
C PHE A 253 18.73 18.70 1.74
N LYS A 254 19.47 18.41 2.81
CA LYS A 254 20.59 17.47 2.76
C LYS A 254 20.10 16.04 2.49
N GLU A 255 19.07 15.60 3.20
CA GLU A 255 18.46 14.29 3.00
C GLU A 255 17.88 14.14 1.58
N GLU A 256 17.19 15.17 1.08
CA GLU A 256 16.60 15.18 -0.25
C GLU A 256 17.66 15.11 -1.36
N LYS A 257 18.80 15.79 -1.17
CA LYS A 257 19.94 15.70 -2.09
C LYS A 257 20.58 14.30 -2.11
N GLU A 258 20.70 13.67 -0.94
CA GLU A 258 21.22 12.30 -0.84
C GLU A 258 20.22 11.28 -1.44
N ARG A 259 18.92 11.52 -1.23
CA ARG A 259 17.81 10.71 -1.77
C ARG A 259 17.73 10.78 -3.29
N GLY A 260 17.81 11.96 -3.90
CA GLY A 260 17.70 12.11 -5.36
C GLY A 260 18.76 11.32 -6.16
N ASN A 261 19.97 11.17 -5.61
CA ASN A 261 21.01 10.34 -6.23
C ASN A 261 20.70 8.83 -6.12
N ARG A 262 20.01 8.41 -5.05
CA ARG A 262 19.55 7.02 -4.87
C ARG A 262 18.36 6.74 -5.78
N GLU A 263 17.34 7.60 -5.77
CA GLU A 263 16.13 7.47 -6.59
C GLU A 263 16.44 7.36 -8.09
N THR A 264 17.48 8.04 -8.58
CA THR A 264 17.91 7.90 -9.98
C THR A 264 18.41 6.48 -10.27
N ARG A 265 19.27 5.93 -9.42
CA ARG A 265 19.80 4.56 -9.57
C ARG A 265 18.71 3.51 -9.41
N GLU A 266 17.78 3.75 -8.51
CA GLU A 266 16.61 2.88 -8.29
C GLU A 266 15.72 2.85 -9.54
N ARG A 267 15.44 4.01 -10.14
CA ARG A 267 14.72 4.09 -11.42
C ARG A 267 15.43 3.38 -12.57
N ASP A 268 16.75 3.54 -12.68
CA ASP A 268 17.54 2.85 -13.72
C ASP A 268 17.41 1.32 -13.58
N ARG A 269 17.51 0.78 -12.37
CA ARG A 269 17.33 -0.65 -12.09
C ARG A 269 15.91 -1.13 -12.43
N GLN A 270 14.91 -0.34 -12.08
CA GLN A 270 13.51 -0.65 -12.36
C GLN A 270 13.26 -0.75 -13.86
N ILE A 271 13.78 0.20 -14.64
CA ILE A 271 13.71 0.17 -16.12
C ILE A 271 14.42 -1.07 -16.67
N ASP A 272 15.61 -1.40 -16.18
CA ASP A 272 16.36 -2.58 -16.63
C ASP A 272 15.58 -3.89 -16.39
N LEU A 273 14.93 -4.00 -15.23
CA LEU A 273 14.09 -5.15 -14.87
C LEU A 273 12.82 -5.24 -15.73
N GLU A 274 12.10 -4.12 -15.92
CA GLU A 274 10.91 -4.07 -16.78
C GLU A 274 11.24 -4.44 -18.24
N VAL A 275 12.41 -3.99 -18.74
CA VAL A 275 12.90 -4.37 -20.08
C VAL A 275 13.24 -5.86 -20.17
N ALA A 276 13.83 -6.44 -19.12
CA ALA A 276 14.12 -7.87 -19.07
C ALA A 276 12.84 -8.71 -19.06
N GLU A 277 11.81 -8.30 -18.33
CA GLU A 277 10.52 -8.98 -18.25
C GLU A 277 9.69 -8.86 -19.53
N ALA A 278 9.77 -7.73 -20.24
CA ALA A 278 9.07 -7.53 -21.52
C ALA A 278 9.75 -8.22 -22.71
N GLY A 279 11.01 -8.66 -22.56
CA GLY A 279 11.83 -9.25 -23.62
C GLY A 279 12.02 -10.77 -23.55
N GLY A 280 11.49 -11.43 -22.50
CA GLY A 280 11.52 -12.89 -22.31
C GLY A 280 10.22 -13.56 -22.75
#